data_AF-A0A367B1H2-F1
#
_entry.id   AF-A0A367B1H2-F1
#
_cell.length_a   1.000
_cell.length_b   1.000
_cell.length_c   1.000
_cell.angle_alpha   90.00
_cell.angle_beta   90.00
_cell.angle_gamma   90.00
#
_symmetry.space_group_name_H-M   'P 1'
#
loop_
_entity.id
_entity.type
_entity.pdbx_description
1 polymer ?
#
loop_
_entity_poly.entity_id
_entity_poly.type
_entity_poly.pdbx_seq_one_letter_code
_entity_poly.pdbx_strand_id
1 'polypeptide(L)'
;MSRTPDATSARTPLRISLGIVLLLATLGSFGAGFGTMTDCTNTFDCTSTGCSPCATANGWLTGGWIVQGVLLLAGAALALLATRGVRRPAVRRAAIALGPLAVALFVLTSAVAAASY
;
A
#
# COMPACT_ATOMS: atom_id res chain seq x y z
N MET A 1 -36.14 -20.99 15.98
CA MET A 1 -35.67 -19.61 15.70
C MET A 1 -34.19 -19.68 15.33
N SER A 2 -33.90 -19.77 14.03
CA SER A 2 -32.56 -19.84 13.45
C SER A 2 -31.98 -18.42 13.33
N ARG A 3 -31.13 -18.04 14.30
CA ARG A 3 -30.35 -16.80 14.25
C ARG A 3 -29.20 -17.02 13.25
N THR A 4 -29.35 -16.54 12.02
CA THR A 4 -28.31 -16.53 10.98
C THR A 4 -27.18 -15.57 11.40
N PRO A 5 -25.99 -16.04 11.76
CA PRO A 5 -24.88 -15.16 12.09
C PRO A 5 -24.17 -14.71 10.79
N ASP A 6 -23.94 -13.40 10.69
CA ASP A 6 -22.66 -12.86 10.19
C ASP A 6 -22.32 -12.85 8.69
N ALA A 7 -23.28 -12.59 7.80
CA ALA A 7 -22.95 -12.17 6.42
C ALA A 7 -22.42 -10.71 6.35
N THR A 8 -22.67 -9.90 7.37
CA THR A 8 -22.22 -8.51 7.52
C THR A 8 -20.84 -8.42 8.19
N SER A 9 -20.54 -9.30 9.15
CA SER A 9 -19.31 -9.28 9.94
C SER A 9 -18.03 -9.48 9.11
N ALA A 10 -18.07 -10.29 8.05
CA ALA A 10 -16.93 -10.50 7.15
C ALA A 10 -16.72 -9.36 6.12
N ARG A 11 -17.73 -8.53 5.89
CA ARG A 11 -17.70 -7.44 4.89
C ARG A 11 -16.94 -6.21 5.40
N THR A 12 -17.01 -5.96 6.71
CA THR A 12 -16.35 -4.85 7.40
C THR A 12 -14.82 -4.92 7.34
N PRO A 13 -14.15 -6.03 7.70
CA PRO A 13 -12.69 -6.10 7.67
C PRO A 13 -12.13 -5.97 6.25
N LEU A 14 -12.81 -6.55 5.25
CA LEU A 14 -12.40 -6.44 3.85
C LEU A 14 -12.47 -5.00 3.33
N ARG A 15 -13.53 -4.26 3.70
CA ARG A 15 -13.66 -2.83 3.37
C ARG A 15 -12.60 -1.97 4.07
N ILE A 16 -12.28 -2.27 5.32
CA ILE A 16 -11.22 -1.58 6.06
C ILE A 16 -9.87 -1.83 5.40
N SER A 17 -9.53 -3.09 5.08
CA SER A 17 -8.28 -3.42 4.39
C SER A 17 -8.18 -2.72 3.03
N LEU A 18 -9.25 -2.72 2.23
CA LEU A 18 -9.30 -2.00 0.96
C LEU A 18 -9.12 -0.49 1.14
N GLY A 19 -9.79 0.09 2.14
CA GLY A 19 -9.65 1.51 2.47
C GLY A 19 -8.23 1.88 2.86
N ILE A 20 -7.58 1.05 3.69
CA ILE A 20 -6.18 1.23 4.10
C ILE A 20 -5.24 1.16 2.89
N VAL A 21 -5.40 0.15 2.03
CA VAL A 21 -4.56 0.04 0.82
C VAL A 21 -4.80 1.22 -0.12
N LEU A 22 -6.05 1.66 -0.30
CA LEU A 22 -6.35 2.83 -1.11
C LEU A 22 -5.66 4.09 -0.57
N LEU A 23 -5.73 4.28 0.75
CA LEU A 23 -5.20 5.45 1.45
C LEU A 23 -3.67 5.47 1.43
N LEU A 24 -3.02 4.32 1.60
CA LEU A 24 -1.56 4.19 1.46
C LEU A 24 -1.09 4.39 0.01
N ALA A 25 -1.80 3.81 -0.95
CA ALA A 25 -1.47 3.93 -2.37
C ALA A 25 -1.65 5.36 -2.90
N THR A 26 -2.61 6.13 -2.36
CA THR A 26 -2.80 7.53 -2.70
C THR A 26 -2.04 8.45 -1.75
N LEU A 27 -2.62 8.75 -0.59
CA LEU A 27 -2.09 9.77 0.34
C LEU A 27 -0.68 9.43 0.84
N GLY A 28 -0.40 8.16 1.14
CA GLY A 28 0.93 7.73 1.59
C GLY A 28 1.98 7.96 0.51
N SER A 29 1.69 7.54 -0.72
CA SER A 29 2.64 7.65 -1.84
C SER A 29 2.86 9.09 -2.29
N PHE A 30 1.80 9.91 -2.28
CA PHE A 30 1.92 11.36 -2.50
C PHE A 30 2.75 12.01 -1.39
N GLY A 31 2.47 11.72 -0.12
CA GLY A 31 3.22 12.29 1.00
C GLY A 31 4.71 11.94 0.99
N ALA A 32 5.05 10.68 0.74
CA ALA A 32 6.45 10.23 0.67
C ALA A 32 7.19 10.82 -0.55
N GLY A 33 6.52 10.94 -1.70
CA GLY A 33 7.06 11.59 -2.90
C GLY A 33 7.32 13.09 -2.70
N PHE A 34 6.37 13.81 -2.09
CA PHE A 34 6.55 15.23 -1.79
C PHE A 34 7.62 15.46 -0.71
N GLY A 35 7.68 14.61 0.32
CA GLY A 35 8.69 14.70 1.39
C GLY A 35 10.11 14.58 0.84
N THR A 36 10.39 13.53 0.05
CA THR A 36 11.71 13.33 -0.56
C THR A 36 12.08 14.41 -1.57
N MET A 37 11.13 14.92 -2.35
CA MET A 37 11.40 16.04 -3.26
C MET A 37 11.76 17.32 -2.50
N THR A 38 11.12 17.55 -1.35
CA THR A 38 11.38 18.69 -0.47
C THR A 38 12.75 18.56 0.20
N ASP A 39 13.09 17.37 0.73
CA ASP A 39 14.41 17.12 1.32
C ASP A 39 15.53 17.25 0.29
N CYS A 40 15.35 16.70 -0.92
CA CYS A 40 16.31 16.84 -2.00
C CYS A 40 16.57 18.30 -2.38
N THR A 41 15.52 19.11 -2.43
CA THR A 41 15.63 20.54 -2.72
C THR A 41 16.35 21.27 -1.58
N ASN A 42 16.01 20.97 -0.31
CA ASN A 42 16.58 21.67 0.85
C ASN A 42 18.02 21.24 1.19
N THR A 43 18.40 19.98 0.94
CA THR A 43 19.71 19.43 1.35
C THR A 43 20.75 19.49 0.24
N PHE A 44 20.35 19.35 -1.02
CA PHE A 44 21.28 19.25 -2.16
C PHE A 44 21.09 20.32 -3.23
N ASP A 45 20.17 21.28 -3.03
CA ASP A 45 19.82 22.33 -4.01
C ASP A 45 19.50 21.77 -5.41
N CYS A 46 19.00 20.52 -5.48
CA CYS A 46 18.73 19.86 -6.74
C CYS A 46 17.42 19.07 -6.72
N THR A 47 16.89 18.84 -7.91
CA THR A 47 15.62 18.14 -8.09
C THR A 47 15.76 16.64 -7.85
N SER A 48 14.64 15.96 -7.59
CA SER A 48 14.57 14.51 -7.37
C SER A 48 15.10 13.66 -8.54
N THR A 49 15.34 14.25 -9.71
CA THR A 49 15.94 13.60 -10.88
C THR A 49 17.28 14.21 -11.30
N GLY A 50 17.69 15.31 -10.69
CA GLY A 50 18.88 16.08 -11.08
C GLY A 50 20.19 15.61 -10.42
N CYS A 51 20.11 14.79 -9.37
CA CYS A 51 21.25 14.32 -8.59
C CYS A 51 21.19 12.82 -8.32
N SER A 52 22.36 12.17 -8.29
CA SER A 52 22.53 10.72 -7.99
C SER A 52 21.78 10.23 -6.73
N PRO A 53 21.96 10.83 -5.53
CA PRO A 53 21.29 10.35 -4.30
C PRO A 53 19.76 10.48 -4.40
N CYS A 54 19.30 11.62 -4.90
CA CYS A 54 17.89 11.92 -5.07
C CYS A 54 17.18 11.06 -6.13
N ALA A 55 17.87 10.74 -7.24
CA ALA A 55 17.35 9.86 -8.27
C ALA A 55 17.18 8.42 -7.74
N THR A 56 18.10 7.97 -6.86
CA THR A 56 18.03 6.66 -6.22
C THR A 56 16.84 6.58 -5.26
N ALA A 57 16.64 7.61 -4.42
CA ALA A 57 15.50 7.72 -3.52
C ALA A 57 14.16 7.73 -4.28
N ASN A 58 14.09 8.50 -5.37
CA ASN A 58 12.91 8.53 -6.24
C ASN A 58 12.63 7.16 -6.89
N GLY A 59 13.67 6.41 -7.25
CA GLY A 59 13.55 5.03 -7.73
C GLY A 59 12.90 4.09 -6.70
N TRP A 60 13.32 4.16 -5.45
CA TRP A 60 12.74 3.37 -4.35
C TRP A 60 11.27 3.72 -4.08
N LEU A 61 10.91 5.00 -4.13
CA LEU A 61 9.53 5.44 -3.98
C LEU A 61 8.64 5.02 -5.15
N THR A 62 9.16 5.12 -6.38
CA THR A 62 8.45 4.66 -7.57
C THR A 62 8.21 3.15 -7.49
N GLY A 63 9.22 2.37 -7.10
CA GLY A 63 9.10 0.94 -6.86
C GLY A 63 8.07 0.62 -5.78
N GLY A 64 8.10 1.34 -4.66
CA GLY A 64 7.11 1.21 -3.59
C GLY A 64 5.68 1.50 -4.04
N TRP A 65 5.49 2.53 -4.87
CA TRP A 65 4.18 2.86 -5.45
C TRP A 65 3.65 1.75 -6.35
N ILE A 66 4.50 1.20 -7.23
CA ILE A 66 4.13 0.07 -8.10
C ILE A 66 3.69 -1.13 -7.26
N VAL A 67 4.46 -1.47 -6.22
CA VAL A 67 4.13 -2.59 -5.31
C VAL A 67 2.78 -2.36 -4.61
N GLN A 68 2.51 -1.15 -4.14
CA GLN A 68 1.20 -0.79 -3.57
C GLN A 68 0.07 -0.90 -4.59
N GLY A 69 0.30 -0.47 -5.84
CA GLY A 69 -0.66 -0.63 -6.93
C GLY A 69 -1.00 -2.09 -7.20
N VAL A 70 0.01 -2.98 -7.22
CA VAL A 70 -0.19 -4.43 -7.37
C VAL A 70 -0.96 -5.01 -6.19
N LEU A 71 -0.65 -4.62 -4.96
CA LEU A 71 -1.38 -5.04 -3.76
C LEU A 71 -2.85 -4.60 -3.78
N LEU A 72 -3.12 -3.40 -4.30
CA LEU A 72 -4.48 -2.89 -4.47
C LEU A 72 -5.28 -3.72 -5.47
N LEU A 73 -4.68 -4.09 -6.61
CA LEU A 73 -5.29 -4.99 -7.59
C LEU A 73 -5.53 -6.39 -6.99
N ALA A 74 -4.57 -6.91 -6.23
CA ALA A 74 -4.73 -8.19 -5.53
C ALA A 74 -5.87 -8.13 -4.49
N GLY A 75 -5.97 -7.04 -3.73
CA GLY A 75 -7.08 -6.79 -2.79
C GLY A 75 -8.44 -6.72 -3.49
N ALA A 76 -8.53 -6.05 -4.63
CA ALA A 76 -9.75 -5.98 -5.44
C ALA A 76 -10.15 -7.37 -5.98
N ALA A 77 -9.19 -8.17 -6.46
CA ALA A 77 -9.44 -9.53 -6.90
C ALA A 77 -9.94 -10.43 -5.76
N LEU A 78 -9.34 -10.34 -4.57
CA LEU A 78 -9.81 -11.04 -3.37
C LEU A 78 -11.24 -10.62 -2.98
N ALA A 79 -11.58 -9.34 -3.14
CA ALA A 79 -12.93 -8.86 -2.88
C ALA A 79 -13.95 -9.45 -3.86
N LEU A 80 -13.61 -9.52 -5.15
CA LEU A 80 -14.45 -10.17 -6.17
C LEU A 80 -14.61 -11.69 -5.93
N LEU A 81 -13.55 -12.36 -5.47
CA LEU A 81 -13.63 -13.77 -5.10
C LEU A 81 -14.49 -14.00 -3.85
N ALA A 82 -14.41 -13.09 -2.87
CA ALA A 82 -15.24 -13.12 -1.67
C ALA A 82 -16.72 -12.95 -1.98
N THR A 83 -17.09 -12.01 -2.88
CA THR A 83 -18.48 -11.79 -3.31
C THR A 83 -19.03 -12.97 -4.10
N ARG A 84 -18.19 -13.65 -4.89
CA ARG A 84 -18.53 -14.88 -5.62
C ARG A 84 -18.60 -16.13 -4.75
N GLY A 85 -18.25 -16.05 -3.46
CA GLY A 85 -18.31 -17.17 -2.52
C GLY A 85 -17.27 -18.27 -2.75
N VAL A 86 -16.27 -18.03 -3.61
CA VAL A 86 -15.24 -19.01 -3.98
C VAL A 86 -14.13 -19.02 -2.92
N ARG A 87 -13.79 -20.20 -2.39
CA ARG A 87 -12.66 -20.43 -1.46
C ARG A 87 -12.58 -19.45 -0.27
N ARG A 88 -13.73 -19.22 0.40
CA ARG A 88 -13.89 -18.33 1.57
C ARG A 88 -12.77 -18.37 2.63
N PRO A 89 -12.25 -19.52 3.08
CA PRO A 89 -11.21 -19.53 4.12
C PRO A 89 -9.84 -19.02 3.61
N ALA A 90 -9.47 -19.34 2.37
CA ALA A 90 -8.22 -18.87 1.77
C ALA A 90 -8.26 -17.36 1.49
N VAL A 91 -9.39 -16.88 0.94
CA VAL A 91 -9.61 -15.45 0.68
C VAL A 91 -9.57 -14.62 1.97
N ARG A 92 -10.15 -15.14 3.05
CA ARG A 92 -10.14 -14.45 4.35
C ARG A 92 -8.73 -14.34 4.95
N ARG A 93 -7.91 -15.40 4.88
CA ARG A 93 -6.52 -15.35 5.34
C ARG A 93 -5.68 -14.38 4.50
N ALA A 94 -5.82 -14.43 3.19
CA ALA A 94 -5.13 -13.52 2.28
C ALA A 94 -5.51 -12.06 2.53
N ALA A 95 -6.79 -11.76 2.73
CA ALA A 95 -7.26 -10.41 3.03
C ALA A 95 -6.73 -9.87 4.36
N ILE A 96 -6.64 -10.71 5.40
CA ILE A 96 -6.09 -10.31 6.70
C ILE A 96 -4.60 -10.00 6.60
N ALA A 97 -3.85 -10.78 5.81
CA ALA A 97 -2.41 -10.56 5.62
C ALA A 97 -2.10 -9.35 4.71
N LEU A 98 -2.99 -9.00 3.79
CA LEU A 98 -2.77 -7.94 2.80
C LEU A 98 -2.52 -6.57 3.44
N GLY A 99 -3.30 -6.20 4.47
CA GLY A 99 -3.16 -4.91 5.16
C GLY A 99 -1.80 -4.74 5.85
N PRO A 100 -1.41 -5.65 6.76
CA PRO A 100 -0.09 -5.63 7.40
C PRO A 100 1.06 -5.67 6.38
N LEU A 101 0.93 -6.48 5.33
CA LEU A 101 1.94 -6.58 4.28
C LEU A 101 2.11 -5.26 3.52
N ALA A 102 1.00 -4.61 3.16
CA ALA A 102 1.03 -3.31 2.50
C ALA A 102 1.67 -2.23 3.40
N VAL A 103 1.33 -2.21 4.69
CA VAL A 103 1.95 -1.29 5.66
C VAL A 103 3.45 -1.55 5.79
N ALA A 104 3.85 -2.81 5.99
CA ALA A 104 5.25 -3.18 6.15
C ALA A 104 6.08 -2.78 4.93
N LEU A 105 5.60 -3.08 3.72
CA LEU A 105 6.27 -2.72 2.48
C LEU A 105 6.37 -1.20 2.31
N PHE A 106 5.31 -0.45 2.62
CA PHE A 106 5.32 1.01 2.55
C PHE A 106 6.39 1.62 3.47
N VAL A 107 6.43 1.17 4.73
CA VAL A 107 7.42 1.63 5.71
C VAL A 107 8.82 1.27 5.24
N LEU A 108 9.03 0.04 4.76
CA LEU A 108 10.34 -0.41 4.30
C LEU A 108 10.84 0.42 3.11
N THR A 109 10.01 0.64 2.09
CA THR A 109 10.42 1.41 0.91
C THR A 109 10.66 2.87 1.24
N SER A 110 9.87 3.44 2.16
CA SER A 110 10.06 4.83 2.61
C SER A 110 11.34 4.99 3.43
N ALA A 111 11.63 4.05 4.32
CA ALA A 111 12.85 4.05 5.12
C ALA A 111 14.10 3.85 4.26
N VAL A 112 14.05 2.94 3.29
CA VAL A 112 15.15 2.74 2.34
C VAL A 112 15.36 3.97 1.46
N ALA A 113 14.27 4.61 1.00
CA ALA A 113 14.37 5.86 0.26
C ALA A 113 15.04 6.95 1.11
N ALA A 114 14.62 7.14 2.36
CA ALA A 114 15.22 8.10 3.30
C ALA A 114 16.69 7.83 3.63
N ALA A 115 17.11 6.56 3.64
CA ALA A 115 18.50 6.16 3.88
C ALA A 115 19.38 6.21 2.62
N SER A 116 18.80 6.48 1.45
CA SER A 116 19.49 6.41 0.16
C SER A 116 19.97 7.76 -0.39
N TYR A 117 19.68 8.86 0.30
CA TYR A 117 20.22 10.20 0.01
C TYR A 117 20.95 10.79 1.19
#